data_AF-A0A8T7EML3-F1
#
_entry.id   AF-A0A8T7EML3-F1
#
_cell.length_a   1.000
_cell.length_b   1.000
_cell.length_c   1.000
_cell.angle_alpha   90.00
_cell.angle_beta   90.00
_cell.angle_gamma   90.00
#
_symmetry.space_group_name_H-M   'P 1'
#
loop_
_entity.id
_entity.type
_entity.pdbx_description
1 polymer ?
#
loop_
_entity_poly.entity_id
_entity_poly.type
_entity_poly.pdbx_seq_one_letter_code
_entity_poly.pdbx_strand_id
1 'polypeptide(L)'
;MTAFSVYPLTHLDGWQRVGSVSEALSTYYGAPVGPEAYTAAKAPIRAIIDEATARVSAKLASLNASMTDDSERELLKLSGELVLAYQYAIQPGQTVFKAEYESDKPPLSITLNPDLTPVENAQAYFARYNKAKRALEDVPGLIADTDAALQQLAQLQTDLDLASNWPEIDEVQSALMAAGFARRGTLKRLGGGVSSGPLRLVTRDGFVIWWPQQPSK
;
A
#
# COMPACT_ATOMS: atom_id res chain seq x y z
N MET A 1 -20.54 -26.60 -25.45
CA MET A 1 -19.34 -27.18 -26.11
C MET A 1 -19.18 -26.40 -27.40
N THR A 2 -18.21 -25.50 -27.45
CA THR A 2 -17.88 -24.77 -28.68
C THR A 2 -17.10 -25.73 -29.58
N ALA A 3 -17.25 -25.63 -30.91
CA ALA A 3 -16.46 -26.38 -31.89
C ALA A 3 -16.39 -25.55 -33.19
N PHE A 4 -15.33 -25.73 -33.97
CA PHE A 4 -15.21 -25.13 -35.29
C PHE A 4 -14.97 -26.21 -36.34
N SER A 5 -15.44 -25.98 -37.56
CA SER A 5 -15.29 -26.90 -38.70
C SER A 5 -15.18 -26.11 -39.98
N VAL A 6 -14.40 -26.62 -40.93
CA VAL A 6 -14.30 -26.06 -42.30
C VAL A 6 -15.55 -26.41 -43.11
N TYR A 7 -16.24 -27.49 -42.75
CA TYR A 7 -17.48 -27.94 -43.39
C TYR A 7 -18.70 -27.70 -42.50
N PRO A 8 -19.89 -27.47 -43.10
CA PRO A 8 -21.13 -27.34 -42.34
C PRO A 8 -21.38 -28.60 -41.49
N LEU A 9 -21.56 -28.41 -40.19
CA LEU A 9 -21.92 -29.50 -39.28
C LEU A 9 -23.44 -29.68 -39.36
N THR A 10 -23.88 -30.82 -39.89
CA THR A 10 -25.30 -31.15 -40.07
C THR A 10 -25.95 -31.76 -38.82
N HIS A 11 -25.14 -32.16 -37.84
CA HIS A 11 -25.59 -32.82 -36.61
C HIS A 11 -25.63 -31.87 -35.39
N LEU A 12 -25.25 -30.60 -35.56
CA LEU A 12 -25.23 -29.59 -34.51
C LEU A 12 -25.91 -28.32 -35.02
N ASP A 13 -26.93 -27.88 -34.30
CA ASP A 13 -27.65 -26.64 -34.61
C ASP A 13 -26.96 -25.40 -33.99
N GLY A 14 -27.26 -24.21 -34.50
CA GLY A 14 -26.76 -22.94 -33.95
C GLY A 14 -25.36 -22.53 -34.42
N TRP A 15 -24.88 -23.04 -35.57
CA TRP A 15 -23.60 -22.61 -36.13
C TRP A 15 -23.70 -21.25 -36.82
N GLN A 16 -22.59 -20.50 -36.77
CA GLN A 16 -22.45 -19.21 -37.43
C GLN A 16 -21.33 -19.29 -38.48
N ARG A 17 -21.57 -18.75 -39.67
CA ARG A 17 -20.53 -18.63 -40.70
C ARG A 17 -19.60 -17.47 -40.34
N VAL A 18 -18.30 -17.72 -40.50
CA VAL A 18 -17.23 -16.72 -40.38
C VAL A 18 -16.50 -16.61 -41.72
N GLY A 19 -15.87 -15.46 -41.97
CA GLY A 19 -15.27 -15.13 -43.28
C GLY A 19 -13.99 -15.89 -43.60
N SER A 20 -13.34 -16.49 -42.59
CA SER A 20 -12.14 -17.31 -42.79
C SER A 20 -11.92 -18.36 -41.69
N VAL A 21 -11.10 -19.38 -41.97
CA VAL A 21 -10.65 -20.36 -40.96
C VAL A 21 -9.84 -19.68 -39.85
N SER A 22 -9.08 -18.64 -40.19
CA SER A 22 -8.30 -17.85 -39.22
C SER A 22 -9.21 -17.13 -38.22
N GLU A 23 -10.32 -16.56 -38.70
CA GLU A 23 -11.35 -15.96 -37.85
C GLU A 23 -12.01 -17.01 -36.94
N ALA A 24 -12.35 -18.19 -37.47
CA ALA A 24 -12.89 -19.29 -36.68
C ALA A 24 -11.95 -19.72 -35.54
N LEU A 25 -10.65 -19.86 -35.85
CA LEU A 25 -9.61 -20.21 -34.88
C LEU A 25 -9.43 -19.11 -33.84
N SER A 26 -9.46 -17.84 -34.24
CA SER A 26 -9.36 -16.70 -33.32
C SER A 26 -10.56 -16.64 -32.37
N THR A 27 -11.77 -16.89 -32.86
CA THR A 27 -12.97 -16.96 -32.01
C THR A 27 -12.94 -18.16 -31.05
N TYR A 28 -12.35 -19.28 -31.47
CA TYR A 28 -12.31 -20.51 -30.68
C TYR A 28 -11.17 -20.57 -29.66
N TYR A 29 -9.97 -20.13 -30.05
CA TYR A 29 -8.74 -20.19 -29.23
C TYR A 29 -8.30 -18.83 -28.69
N GLY A 30 -8.89 -17.72 -29.15
CA GLY A 30 -8.52 -16.38 -28.71
C GLY A 30 -8.89 -16.12 -27.26
N ALA A 31 -8.17 -15.18 -26.64
CA ALA A 31 -8.57 -14.68 -25.32
C ALA A 31 -9.99 -14.10 -25.43
N PRO A 32 -10.85 -14.29 -24.41
CA PRO A 32 -12.18 -13.72 -24.46
C PRO A 32 -12.06 -12.19 -24.60
N VAL A 33 -12.74 -11.64 -25.59
CA VAL A 33 -12.66 -10.22 -25.98
C VAL A 33 -13.94 -9.52 -25.58
N GLY A 34 -13.81 -8.31 -25.04
CA GLY A 34 -14.95 -7.46 -24.70
C GLY A 34 -15.00 -7.07 -23.23
N PRO A 35 -15.86 -6.09 -22.89
CA PRO A 35 -15.89 -5.50 -21.56
C PRO A 35 -16.17 -6.53 -20.46
N GLU A 36 -17.07 -7.48 -20.67
CA GLU A 36 -17.39 -8.53 -19.69
C GLU A 36 -16.19 -9.43 -19.36
N ALA A 37 -15.39 -9.79 -20.38
CA ALA A 37 -14.18 -10.59 -20.22
C ALA A 37 -13.11 -9.84 -19.40
N TYR A 38 -12.92 -8.55 -19.68
CA TYR A 38 -11.99 -7.70 -18.95
C TYR A 38 -12.45 -7.48 -17.52
N THR A 39 -13.75 -7.22 -17.28
CA THR A 39 -14.32 -7.09 -15.93
C THR A 39 -14.11 -8.36 -15.12
N ALA A 40 -14.35 -9.54 -15.71
CA ALA A 40 -14.12 -10.81 -15.05
C ALA A 40 -12.64 -11.04 -14.72
N ALA A 41 -11.72 -10.60 -15.58
CA ALA A 41 -10.28 -10.68 -15.34
C ALA A 41 -9.77 -9.71 -14.26
N LYS A 42 -10.34 -8.50 -14.20
CA LYS A 42 -10.00 -7.47 -13.20
C LYS A 42 -10.49 -7.85 -11.80
N ALA A 43 -11.62 -8.54 -11.68
CA ALA A 43 -12.22 -8.89 -10.38
C ALA A 43 -11.26 -9.57 -9.37
N PRO A 44 -10.51 -10.63 -9.73
CA PRO A 44 -9.55 -11.23 -8.79
C PRO A 44 -8.35 -10.31 -8.49
N ILE A 45 -7.91 -9.47 -9.43
CA ILE A 45 -6.83 -8.51 -9.21
C ILE A 45 -7.29 -7.43 -8.21
N ARG A 46 -8.52 -6.94 -8.39
CA ARG A 46 -9.15 -5.99 -7.47
C ARG A 46 -9.23 -6.54 -6.05
N ALA A 47 -9.70 -7.78 -5.89
CA ALA A 47 -9.78 -8.42 -4.57
C ALA A 47 -8.42 -8.46 -3.84
N ILE A 48 -7.32 -8.71 -4.58
CA ILE A 48 -5.97 -8.69 -4.00
C ILE A 48 -5.54 -7.27 -3.60
N ILE A 49 -5.83 -6.27 -4.45
CA ILE A 49 -5.55 -4.85 -4.13
C ILE A 49 -6.33 -4.44 -2.87
N ASP A 50 -7.59 -4.81 -2.77
CA ASP A 50 -8.45 -4.48 -1.63
C ASP A 50 -7.94 -5.14 -0.34
N GLU A 51 -7.56 -6.42 -0.40
CA GLU A 51 -6.97 -7.14 0.74
C GLU A 51 -5.63 -6.52 1.17
N ALA A 52 -4.76 -6.19 0.21
CA ALA A 52 -3.48 -5.54 0.48
C ALA A 52 -3.71 -4.15 1.12
N THR A 53 -4.65 -3.37 0.59
CA THR A 53 -5.02 -2.04 1.12
C THR A 53 -5.54 -2.14 2.54
N ALA A 54 -6.42 -3.10 2.83
CA ALA A 54 -6.92 -3.35 4.18
C ALA A 54 -5.78 -3.72 5.15
N ARG A 55 -4.83 -4.56 4.72
CA ARG A 55 -3.69 -4.96 5.54
C ARG A 55 -2.73 -3.80 5.82
N VAL A 56 -2.39 -3.01 4.80
CA VAL A 56 -1.46 -1.88 4.92
C VAL A 56 -2.11 -0.74 5.73
N SER A 57 -3.39 -0.47 5.56
CA SER A 57 -4.12 0.54 6.35
C SER A 57 -4.23 0.15 7.82
N ALA A 58 -4.48 -1.13 8.13
CA ALA A 58 -4.44 -1.63 9.51
C ALA A 58 -3.06 -1.47 10.15
N LYS A 59 -1.99 -1.73 9.38
CA LYS A 59 -0.60 -1.49 9.85
C LYS A 59 -0.36 -0.01 10.12
N LEU A 60 -0.79 0.88 9.23
CA LEU A 60 -0.66 2.33 9.39
C LEU A 60 -1.40 2.81 10.65
N ALA A 61 -2.63 2.33 10.87
CA ALA A 61 -3.40 2.65 12.07
C ALA A 61 -2.68 2.21 13.35
N SER A 62 -2.09 1.01 13.35
CA SER A 62 -1.30 0.52 14.50
C SER A 62 -0.05 1.39 14.76
N LEU A 63 0.65 1.83 13.71
CA LEU A 63 1.82 2.70 13.86
C LEU A 63 1.42 4.10 14.38
N ASN A 64 0.33 4.67 13.86
CA ASN A 64 -0.21 5.95 14.35
C ASN A 64 -0.68 5.85 15.81
N ALA A 65 -1.29 4.73 16.21
CA ALA A 65 -1.66 4.49 17.61
C ALA A 65 -0.42 4.46 18.51
N SER A 66 0.68 3.83 18.08
CA SER A 66 1.93 3.82 18.85
C SER A 66 2.58 5.20 19.00
N MET A 67 2.31 6.13 18.08
CA MET A 67 2.69 7.54 18.22
C MET A 67 1.73 8.35 19.10
N THR A 68 0.47 7.94 19.23
CA THR A 68 -0.50 8.66 20.09
C THR A 68 -0.19 8.43 21.57
N ASP A 69 0.41 7.29 21.89
CA ASP A 69 0.94 6.97 23.23
C ASP A 69 2.18 7.82 23.61
N ASP A 70 2.68 8.66 22.70
CA ASP A 70 3.83 9.55 22.91
C ASP A 70 3.55 10.71 23.90
N SER A 71 2.28 10.89 24.31
CA SER A 71 1.91 11.85 25.35
C SER A 71 2.59 11.58 26.69
N GLU A 72 2.82 10.31 27.06
CA GLU A 72 3.58 9.95 28.25
C GLU A 72 5.05 10.35 28.14
N ARG A 73 5.62 10.27 26.92
CA ARG A 73 6.99 10.72 26.66
C ARG A 73 7.11 12.23 26.82
N GLU A 74 6.15 12.99 26.31
CA GLU A 74 6.13 14.44 26.50
C GLU A 74 6.01 14.82 27.98
N LEU A 75 5.22 14.07 28.75
CA LEU A 75 5.14 14.23 30.21
C LEU A 75 6.49 13.95 30.90
N LEU A 76 7.26 12.95 30.46
CA LEU A 76 8.61 12.69 30.99
C LEU A 76 9.56 13.85 30.73
N LYS A 77 9.51 14.43 29.52
CA LYS A 77 10.33 15.60 29.15
C LYS A 77 9.93 16.82 29.98
N LEU A 78 8.64 17.13 30.03
CA LEU A 78 8.07 18.24 30.79
C LEU A 78 8.38 18.10 32.30
N SER A 79 8.29 16.88 32.85
CA SER A 79 8.65 16.61 34.25
C SER A 79 10.12 16.94 34.53
N GLY A 80 11.04 16.53 33.66
CA GLY A 80 12.46 16.86 33.79
C GLY A 80 12.73 18.37 33.69
N GLU A 81 12.05 19.06 32.76
CA GLU A 81 12.14 20.52 32.60
C GLU A 81 11.63 21.28 33.83
N LEU A 82 10.46 20.89 34.36
CA LEU A 82 9.87 21.52 35.54
C LEU A 82 10.71 21.28 36.80
N VAL A 83 11.29 20.10 36.97
CA VAL A 83 12.19 19.81 38.10
C VAL A 83 13.45 20.69 38.05
N LEU A 84 14.02 20.93 36.86
CA LEU A 84 15.14 21.87 36.71
C LEU A 84 14.70 23.32 36.94
N ALA A 85 13.58 23.74 36.37
CA ALA A 85 13.07 25.10 36.47
C ALA A 85 12.79 25.49 37.94
N TYR A 86 12.20 24.56 38.70
CA TYR A 86 11.85 24.77 40.10
C TYR A 86 12.83 24.10 41.08
N GLN A 87 14.07 23.81 40.66
CA GLN A 87 15.04 23.06 41.47
C GLN A 87 15.28 23.66 42.87
N TYR A 88 15.18 24.99 43.01
CA TYR A 88 15.35 25.69 44.29
C TYR A 88 14.12 25.63 45.21
N ALA A 89 12.95 25.33 44.65
CA ALA A 89 11.70 25.17 45.38
C ALA A 89 11.48 23.74 45.90
N ILE A 90 12.27 22.77 45.41
CA ILE A 90 12.21 21.36 45.81
C ILE A 90 12.99 21.17 47.11
N GLN A 91 12.35 20.62 48.13
CA GLN A 91 12.97 20.35 49.42
C GLN A 91 13.78 19.04 49.39
N PRO A 92 14.89 18.94 50.15
CA PRO A 92 15.61 17.68 50.31
C PRO A 92 14.70 16.57 50.86
N GLY A 93 14.77 15.38 50.28
CA GLY A 93 13.92 14.25 50.69
C GLY A 93 12.46 14.33 50.23
N GLN A 94 12.09 15.33 49.42
CA GLN A 94 10.74 15.45 48.88
C GLN A 94 10.46 14.32 47.88
N THR A 95 9.32 13.64 48.03
CA THR A 95 8.92 12.50 47.19
C THR A 95 7.94 12.88 46.08
N VAL A 96 7.22 13.98 46.23
CA VAL A 96 6.27 14.49 45.23
C VAL A 96 6.39 16.00 45.14
N PHE A 97 6.58 16.51 43.93
CA PHE A 97 6.61 17.93 43.62
C PHE A 97 5.45 18.29 42.70
N LYS A 98 4.70 19.35 43.03
CA LYS A 98 3.61 19.87 42.20
C LYS A 98 4.08 21.12 41.50
N ALA A 99 4.07 21.11 40.18
CA ALA A 99 4.55 22.20 39.35
C ALA A 99 3.42 22.76 38.49
N GLU A 100 3.27 24.08 38.49
CA GLU A 100 2.41 24.77 37.53
C GLU A 100 3.17 24.90 36.21
N TYR A 101 2.51 24.56 35.09
CA TYR A 101 3.13 24.59 33.76
C TYR A 101 2.25 25.29 32.72
N GLU A 102 1.00 25.61 33.06
CA GLU A 102 0.07 26.36 32.24
C GLU A 102 -1.00 26.97 33.15
N SER A 103 -1.34 28.26 32.94
CA SER A 103 -2.16 29.04 33.89
C SER A 103 -3.57 28.48 34.11
N ASP A 104 -4.12 27.73 33.14
CA ASP A 104 -5.49 27.19 33.18
C ASP A 104 -5.55 25.67 33.42
N LYS A 105 -4.42 25.00 33.68
CA LYS A 105 -4.36 23.55 33.93
C LYS A 105 -4.03 23.21 35.38
N PRO A 106 -4.55 22.08 35.90
CA PRO A 106 -4.16 21.62 37.23
C PRO A 106 -2.64 21.37 37.28
N PRO A 107 -1.99 21.65 38.43
CA PRO A 107 -0.55 21.46 38.57
C PRO A 107 -0.16 20.01 38.37
N LEU A 108 0.93 19.80 37.62
CA LEU A 108 1.47 18.47 37.34
C LEU A 108 2.11 17.90 38.60
N SER A 109 1.73 16.67 38.97
CA SER A 109 2.32 15.96 40.11
C SER A 109 3.48 15.09 39.64
N ILE A 110 4.70 15.50 39.99
CA ILE A 110 5.96 14.85 39.59
C ILE A 110 6.49 14.03 40.78
N THR A 111 6.76 12.75 40.55
CA THR A 111 7.34 11.88 41.58
C THR A 111 8.86 12.05 41.61
N LEU A 112 9.44 12.25 42.78
CA LEU A 112 10.88 12.43 42.96
C LEU A 112 11.45 11.26 43.78
N ASN A 113 12.69 10.91 43.48
CA ASN A 113 13.47 10.06 44.37
C ASN A 113 14.07 10.94 45.49
N PRO A 114 13.72 10.70 46.76
CA PRO A 114 14.20 11.50 47.89
C PRO A 114 15.71 11.38 48.12
N ASP A 115 16.34 10.31 47.63
CA ASP A 115 17.78 10.06 47.75
C ASP A 115 18.62 10.80 46.69
N LEU A 116 17.95 11.41 45.70
CA LEU A 116 18.60 12.13 44.60
C LEU A 116 18.44 13.64 44.76
N THR A 117 19.43 14.39 44.30
CA THR A 117 19.32 15.84 44.15
C THR A 117 18.26 16.21 43.09
N PRO A 118 17.73 17.45 43.10
CA PRO A 118 16.79 17.89 42.06
C PRO A 118 17.37 17.73 40.64
N VAL A 119 18.66 18.01 40.45
CA VAL A 119 19.34 17.86 39.17
C VAL A 119 19.42 16.39 38.74
N GLU A 120 19.77 15.47 39.65
CA GLU A 120 19.81 14.03 39.37
C GLU A 120 18.42 13.45 39.08
N ASN A 121 17.38 13.93 39.79
CA ASN A 121 15.99 13.59 39.48
C ASN A 121 15.62 14.01 38.06
N ALA A 122 15.93 15.24 37.66
CA ALA A 122 15.69 15.70 36.29
C ALA A 122 16.45 14.87 35.26
N GLN A 123 17.73 14.55 35.51
CA GLN A 123 18.52 13.68 34.64
C GLN A 123 17.90 12.28 34.50
N ALA A 124 17.35 11.70 35.58
CA ALA A 124 16.65 10.43 35.53
C ALA A 124 15.39 10.50 34.65
N TYR A 125 14.62 11.58 34.71
CA TYR A 125 13.50 11.83 33.81
C TYR A 125 13.96 11.95 32.34
N PHE A 126 15.02 12.70 32.06
CA PHE A 126 15.58 12.79 30.71
C PHE A 126 16.14 11.46 30.20
N ALA A 127 16.71 10.63 31.06
CA ALA A 127 17.19 9.29 30.69
C ALA A 127 16.03 8.37 30.28
N ARG A 128 14.91 8.40 31.02
CA ARG A 128 13.68 7.68 30.66
C ARG A 128 13.09 8.19 29.35
N TYR A 129 13.03 9.52 29.18
CA TYR A 129 12.63 10.16 27.92
C TYR A 129 13.49 9.69 26.75
N ASN A 130 14.81 9.72 26.87
CA ASN A 130 15.73 9.32 25.80
C ASN A 130 15.60 7.82 25.46
N LYS A 131 15.35 6.97 26.45
CA LYS A 131 15.07 5.55 26.22
C LYS A 131 13.77 5.35 25.44
N ALA A 132 12.70 6.06 25.82
CA ALA A 132 11.43 6.03 25.11
C ALA A 132 11.54 6.61 23.69
N LYS A 133 12.29 7.70 23.52
CA LYS A 133 12.57 8.32 22.22
C LYS A 133 13.24 7.34 21.26
N ARG A 134 14.29 6.63 21.71
CA ARG A 134 14.99 5.63 20.88
C ARG A 134 14.08 4.49 20.43
N ALA A 135 13.08 4.12 21.24
CA ALA A 135 12.13 3.07 20.87
C ALA A 135 11.18 3.48 19.74
N LEU A 136 10.97 4.78 19.53
CA LEU A 136 10.05 5.34 18.54
C LEU A 136 10.74 6.09 17.39
N GLU A 137 12.08 6.14 17.38
CA GLU A 137 12.85 6.93 16.41
C GLU A 137 12.64 6.48 14.96
N ASP A 138 12.41 5.17 14.75
CA ASP A 138 12.18 4.58 13.43
C ASP A 138 10.71 4.63 12.98
N VAL A 139 9.78 4.83 13.92
CA VAL A 139 8.33 4.78 13.64
C VAL A 139 7.86 5.82 12.61
N PRO A 140 8.34 7.08 12.61
CA PRO A 140 8.01 8.04 11.56
C PRO A 140 8.41 7.55 10.15
N GLY A 141 9.58 6.93 10.02
CA GLY A 141 10.03 6.36 8.75
C GLY A 141 9.12 5.22 8.29
N LEU A 142 8.77 4.31 9.21
CA LEU A 142 7.83 3.22 8.93
C LEU A 142 6.45 3.72 8.52
N ILE A 143 5.96 4.83 9.10
CA ILE A 143 4.70 5.47 8.71
C ILE A 143 4.81 6.01 7.29
N ALA A 144 5.87 6.75 6.97
CA ALA A 144 6.09 7.30 5.64
C ALA A 144 6.16 6.21 4.56
N ASP A 145 6.89 5.13 4.83
CA ASP A 145 6.99 3.98 3.92
C ASP A 145 5.64 3.27 3.73
N THR A 146 4.86 3.16 4.82
CA THR A 146 3.54 2.52 4.79
C THR A 146 2.51 3.40 4.05
N ASP A 147 2.59 4.72 4.17
CA ASP A 147 1.77 5.66 3.42
C ASP A 147 2.10 5.61 1.92
N ALA A 148 3.39 5.61 1.58
CA ALA A 148 3.84 5.42 0.20
C ALA A 148 3.33 4.11 -0.41
N ALA A 149 3.31 3.01 0.37
CA ALA A 149 2.74 1.75 -0.07
C ALA A 149 1.22 1.83 -0.33
N LEU A 150 0.46 2.58 0.47
CA LEU A 150 -0.97 2.84 0.21
C LEU A 150 -1.17 3.66 -1.05
N GLN A 151 -0.35 4.69 -1.27
CA GLN A 151 -0.41 5.49 -2.50
C GLN A 151 -0.11 4.64 -3.74
N GLN A 152 0.87 3.75 -3.66
CA GLN A 152 1.15 2.80 -4.74
C GLN A 152 -0.04 1.86 -5.01
N LEU A 153 -0.69 1.33 -3.97
CA LEU A 153 -1.89 0.51 -4.13
C LEU A 153 -3.05 1.28 -4.76
N ALA A 154 -3.27 2.54 -4.37
CA ALA A 154 -4.29 3.41 -4.97
C ALA A 154 -4.00 3.72 -6.44
N GLN A 155 -2.73 3.89 -6.80
CA GLN A 155 -2.33 4.05 -8.20
C GLN A 155 -2.62 2.77 -9.00
N LEU A 156 -2.22 1.61 -8.49
CA LEU A 156 -2.51 0.31 -9.14
C LEU A 156 -4.01 0.05 -9.28
N GLN A 157 -4.81 0.51 -8.31
CA GLN A 157 -6.26 0.47 -8.39
C GLN A 157 -6.77 1.32 -9.57
N THR A 158 -6.30 2.56 -9.67
CA THR A 158 -6.66 3.47 -10.78
C THR A 158 -6.25 2.89 -12.13
N ASP A 159 -5.03 2.36 -12.25
CA ASP A 159 -4.53 1.74 -13.48
C ASP A 159 -5.40 0.53 -13.87
N LEU A 160 -5.79 -0.31 -12.90
CA LEU A 160 -6.70 -1.43 -13.16
C LEU A 160 -8.07 -0.97 -13.66
N ASP A 161 -8.59 0.15 -13.15
CA ASP A 161 -9.88 0.68 -13.60
C ASP A 161 -9.83 1.19 -15.03
N LEU A 162 -8.75 1.90 -15.39
CA LEU A 162 -8.52 2.44 -16.71
C LEU A 162 -8.18 1.36 -17.76
N ALA A 163 -7.65 0.21 -17.33
CA ALA A 163 -7.22 -0.85 -18.23
C ALA A 163 -8.35 -1.33 -19.16
N SER A 164 -8.15 -1.26 -20.47
CA SER A 164 -9.18 -1.52 -21.49
C SER A 164 -8.88 -2.74 -22.36
N ASN A 165 -7.73 -3.38 -22.14
CA ASN A 165 -7.25 -4.51 -22.91
C ASN A 165 -6.40 -5.46 -22.04
N TRP A 166 -6.13 -6.66 -22.57
CA TRP A 166 -5.35 -7.69 -21.87
C TRP A 166 -3.92 -7.25 -21.47
N PRO A 167 -3.12 -6.61 -22.35
CA PRO A 167 -1.80 -6.11 -21.98
C PRO A 167 -1.81 -5.17 -20.77
N GLU A 168 -2.71 -4.19 -20.72
CA GLU A 168 -2.82 -3.25 -19.60
C GLU A 168 -3.17 -3.97 -18.29
N ILE A 169 -4.06 -4.96 -18.34
CA ILE A 169 -4.41 -5.78 -17.16
C ILE A 169 -3.20 -6.61 -16.70
N ASP A 170 -2.45 -7.20 -17.63
CA ASP A 170 -1.24 -7.98 -17.32
C ASP A 170 -0.09 -7.11 -16.78
N GLU A 171 0.00 -5.84 -17.21
CA GLU A 171 0.94 -4.84 -16.67
C GLU A 171 0.64 -4.54 -15.21
N VAL A 172 -0.62 -4.25 -14.87
CA VAL A 172 -1.03 -4.02 -13.47
C VAL A 172 -0.75 -5.25 -12.62
N GLN A 173 -1.05 -6.44 -13.13
CA GLN A 173 -0.75 -7.70 -12.44
C GLN A 173 0.77 -7.85 -12.20
N SER A 174 1.59 -7.50 -13.18
CA SER A 174 3.05 -7.59 -13.07
C SER A 174 3.60 -6.57 -12.07
N ALA A 175 3.08 -5.35 -12.06
CA ALA A 175 3.43 -4.32 -11.09
C ALA A 175 3.02 -4.72 -9.65
N LEU A 176 1.83 -5.30 -9.47
CA LEU A 176 1.36 -5.81 -8.18
C LEU A 176 2.26 -6.93 -7.63
N MET A 177 2.77 -7.81 -8.50
CA MET A 177 3.74 -8.83 -8.13
C MET A 177 5.12 -8.25 -7.82
N ALA A 178 5.58 -7.26 -8.59
CA ALA A 178 6.87 -6.60 -8.37
C ALA A 178 6.91 -5.83 -7.04
N ALA A 179 5.80 -5.19 -6.67
CA ALA A 179 5.61 -4.54 -5.38
C ALA A 179 5.45 -5.52 -4.20
N GLY A 180 5.34 -6.83 -4.47
CA GLY A 180 5.27 -7.86 -3.43
C GLY A 180 3.89 -8.06 -2.80
N PHE A 181 2.84 -7.41 -3.31
CA PHE A 181 1.48 -7.56 -2.80
C PHE A 181 0.79 -8.86 -3.26
N ALA A 182 1.26 -9.45 -4.36
CA ALA A 182 0.77 -10.73 -4.87
C ALA A 182 1.90 -11.78 -4.98
N ARG A 183 1.61 -13.04 -4.62
CA ARG A 183 2.55 -14.15 -4.82
C ARG A 183 2.52 -14.64 -6.26
N ARG A 184 3.69 -15.05 -6.76
CA ARG A 184 3.82 -15.66 -8.08
C ARG A 184 3.00 -16.95 -8.12
N GLY A 185 1.98 -17.00 -8.97
CA GLY A 185 1.04 -18.12 -9.11
C GLY A 185 -0.38 -17.89 -8.56
N THR A 186 -0.63 -16.81 -7.80
CA THR A 186 -1.98 -16.46 -7.32
C THR A 186 -2.92 -16.07 -8.46
N LEU A 187 -2.36 -15.51 -9.54
CA LEU A 187 -3.10 -15.07 -10.70
C LEU A 187 -2.50 -15.73 -11.96
N LYS A 188 -3.35 -16.37 -12.76
CA LYS A 188 -2.98 -16.92 -14.05
C LYS A 188 -2.94 -15.78 -15.07
N ARG A 189 -1.86 -15.65 -15.85
CA ARG A 189 -1.86 -14.78 -17.02
C ARG A 189 -2.94 -15.26 -17.97
N LEU A 190 -3.95 -14.43 -18.19
CA LEU A 190 -5.11 -14.73 -19.04
C LEU A 190 -4.81 -14.36 -20.49
N GLY A 191 -3.98 -13.33 -20.72
CA GLY A 191 -3.38 -13.00 -21.99
C GLY A 191 -2.10 -13.80 -22.21
N GLY A 192 -2.20 -14.97 -22.85
CA GLY A 192 -1.04 -15.75 -23.27
C GLY A 192 -0.15 -14.94 -24.21
N GLY A 193 0.88 -14.29 -23.66
CA GLY A 193 2.08 -13.80 -24.35
C GLY A 193 1.83 -13.09 -25.68
N VAL A 194 1.49 -11.81 -25.65
CA VAL A 194 1.96 -10.92 -26.70
C VAL A 194 3.23 -10.29 -26.15
N SER A 195 4.36 -10.75 -26.69
CA SER A 195 5.65 -10.07 -26.61
C SER A 195 5.45 -8.56 -26.63
N SER A 196 6.27 -7.83 -25.89
CA SER A 196 6.50 -6.39 -25.99
C SER A 196 7.04 -5.99 -27.37
N GLY A 197 6.36 -6.43 -28.43
CA GLY A 197 6.65 -6.14 -29.82
C GLY A 197 5.88 -4.90 -30.23
N PRO A 198 6.36 -4.19 -31.27
CA PRO A 198 5.76 -2.95 -31.72
C PRO A 198 4.27 -3.14 -32.04
N LEU A 199 3.45 -2.19 -31.59
CA LEU A 199 2.03 -2.12 -31.89
C LEU A 199 1.85 -2.12 -33.41
N ARG A 200 1.09 -3.08 -33.94
CA ARG A 200 0.81 -3.18 -35.37
C ARG A 200 -0.53 -2.51 -35.68
N LEU A 201 -0.49 -1.41 -36.42
CA LEU A 201 -1.66 -0.70 -36.91
C LEU A 201 -1.79 -0.91 -38.42
N VAL A 202 -3.02 -1.03 -38.92
CA VAL A 202 -3.30 -1.11 -40.36
C VAL A 202 -4.19 0.06 -40.73
N THR A 203 -3.71 0.95 -41.60
CA THR A 203 -4.48 2.08 -42.12
C THR A 203 -5.53 1.60 -43.13
N ARG A 204 -6.57 2.41 -43.37
CA ARG A 204 -7.64 2.09 -44.34
C ARG A 204 -7.13 1.78 -45.75
N ASP A 205 -5.97 2.32 -46.12
CA ASP A 205 -5.32 2.11 -47.41
C ASP A 205 -4.37 0.90 -47.45
N GLY A 206 -4.38 0.04 -46.41
CA GLY A 206 -3.66 -1.24 -46.39
C GLY A 206 -2.20 -1.17 -45.94
N PHE A 207 -1.69 -0.01 -45.53
CA PHE A 207 -0.34 0.11 -44.99
C PHE A 207 -0.27 -0.45 -43.56
N VAL A 208 0.81 -1.19 -43.28
CA VAL A 208 1.11 -1.72 -41.95
C VAL A 208 2.10 -0.77 -41.27
N ILE A 209 1.66 -0.12 -40.20
CA ILE A 209 2.48 0.74 -39.34
C ILE A 209 2.90 -0.08 -38.12
N TRP A 210 4.21 -0.15 -37.89
CA TRP A 210 4.79 -0.76 -36.70
C TRP A 210 5.25 0.36 -35.77
N TRP A 211 4.57 0.51 -34.62
CA TRP A 211 4.92 1.51 -33.61
C TRP A 211 5.71 0.87 -32.46
N PRO A 212 7.01 1.17 -32.30
CA PRO A 212 7.80 0.62 -31.19
C PRO A 212 7.32 1.21 -29.86
N GLN A 213 6.84 0.35 -28.97
CA GLN A 213 6.72 0.69 -27.56
C GLN A 213 8.10 0.52 -26.93
N GLN A 214 8.68 1.61 -26.43
CA GLN A 214 9.91 1.50 -25.66
C GLN A 214 9.63 0.74 -24.35
N PRO A 215 10.45 -0.25 -23.97
CA PRO A 215 10.36 -0.82 -22.65
C PRO A 215 10.75 0.26 -21.63
N SER A 216 9.86 0.55 -20.70
CA SER A 216 10.18 1.25 -19.47
C SER A 216 11.31 0.47 -18.77
N LYS A 217 12.43 1.15 -18.51
CA LYS A 217 13.67 0.58 -17.94
C LYS A 217 13.46 -0.22 -16.66
#